data_AF-A0A1A6AB72-F1
#
_entry.id   AF-A0A1A6AB72-F1
#
_cell.length_a   1.000
_cell.length_b   1.000
_cell.length_c   1.000
_cell.angle_alpha   90.00
_cell.angle_beta   90.00
_cell.angle_gamma   90.00
#
_symmetry.space_group_name_H-M   'P 1'
#
loop_
_entity.id
_entity.type
_entity.pdbx_description
1 polymer ?
#
loop_
_entity_poly.entity_id
_entity_poly.type
_entity_poly.pdbx_seq_one_letter_code
_entity_poly.pdbx_strand_id
1 'polypeptide(L)'
;MAGLIVVAALALSMALATPISSDLDKRYTAIRIKSFRNGECLHPTGQKSTWTAGTRVGTAPCERAALWNADPGSGSVILYDTGWALDAGTGLEDGEHVMLQQSRPGSFQQTWFWIDDNRLAITGGTQCLDQGTDQEGTQILQCFTDNTNQIWTLLTTTPENPEFDPPFGTVYEDPPSGGKRLHPYQRPDLALTLDGGYRMEGRSAVIAYSQPNEGPHAAAQLLNLTIGTNQMISSAFDPTACLDAEYRPRNGAVARFTGCGGAASWDWDGRKLRMSSYNLCLDVRAESTRFNKILKTLQVWECFEGNTNQEFFTLG
;
A
#
# COMPACT_ATOMS: atom_id res chain seq x y z
N MET A 1 -30.67 -16.08 -71.34
CA MET A 1 -29.29 -16.15 -70.81
C MET A 1 -29.31 -15.59 -69.41
N ALA A 2 -28.63 -16.27 -68.49
CA ALA A 2 -28.84 -16.27 -67.05
C ALA A 2 -28.68 -14.90 -66.38
N GLY A 3 -29.63 -14.55 -65.51
CA GLY A 3 -29.49 -13.46 -64.54
C GLY A 3 -28.71 -13.96 -63.32
N LEU A 4 -27.55 -13.38 -63.08
CA LEU A 4 -26.72 -13.67 -61.90
C LEU A 4 -27.19 -12.76 -60.76
N ILE A 5 -27.87 -13.33 -59.77
CA ILE A 5 -28.18 -12.63 -58.51
C ILE A 5 -26.94 -12.77 -57.62
N VAL A 6 -26.24 -11.65 -57.39
CA VAL A 6 -25.17 -11.57 -56.40
C VAL A 6 -25.82 -11.30 -55.04
N VAL A 7 -25.88 -12.31 -54.18
CA VAL A 7 -26.27 -12.16 -52.78
C VAL A 7 -25.04 -11.69 -52.00
N ALA A 8 -24.97 -10.40 -51.67
CA ALA A 8 -23.98 -9.87 -50.76
C ALA A 8 -24.35 -10.27 -49.32
N ALA A 9 -23.61 -11.22 -48.75
CA ALA A 9 -23.72 -11.58 -47.34
C ALA A 9 -23.10 -10.46 -46.49
N LEU A 10 -23.92 -9.61 -45.89
CA LEU A 10 -23.48 -8.73 -44.79
C LEU A 10 -23.16 -9.60 -43.58
N ALA A 11 -21.88 -9.87 -43.36
CA ALA A 11 -21.39 -10.39 -42.09
C ALA A 11 -21.48 -9.26 -41.05
N LEU A 12 -22.54 -9.27 -40.25
CA LEU A 12 -22.69 -8.40 -39.09
C LEU A 12 -21.70 -8.89 -38.02
N SER A 13 -20.53 -8.26 -37.95
CA SER A 13 -19.57 -8.46 -36.86
C SER A 13 -20.21 -7.97 -35.57
N MET A 14 -20.79 -8.88 -34.79
CA MET A 14 -21.12 -8.61 -33.40
C MET A 14 -19.81 -8.40 -32.65
N ALA A 15 -19.39 -7.15 -32.52
CA ALA A 15 -18.43 -6.76 -31.52
C ALA A 15 -19.06 -7.08 -30.16
N LEU A 16 -18.60 -8.16 -29.54
CA LEU A 16 -18.84 -8.41 -28.12
C LEU A 16 -18.24 -7.22 -27.39
N ALA A 17 -19.07 -6.26 -27.01
CA ALA A 17 -18.72 -5.30 -25.99
C ALA A 17 -18.42 -6.13 -24.74
N THR A 18 -17.14 -6.27 -24.42
CA THR A 18 -16.73 -6.73 -23.10
C THR A 18 -17.45 -5.84 -22.10
N PRO A 19 -18.14 -6.39 -21.08
CA PRO A 19 -18.62 -5.55 -20.00
C PRO A 19 -17.39 -4.80 -19.48
N ILE A 20 -17.45 -3.48 -19.52
CA ILE A 20 -16.55 -2.64 -18.73
C ILE A 20 -16.74 -3.18 -17.33
N SER A 21 -15.70 -3.79 -16.76
CA SER A 21 -15.69 -4.12 -15.34
C SER A 21 -16.04 -2.82 -14.65
N SER A 22 -17.24 -2.73 -14.09
CA SER A 22 -17.51 -1.75 -13.06
C SER A 22 -16.80 -2.24 -11.81
N ASP A 23 -15.48 -2.30 -11.86
CA ASP A 23 -14.68 -2.06 -10.68
C ASP A 23 -14.97 -0.60 -10.34
N LEU A 24 -16.06 -0.43 -9.60
CA LEU A 24 -16.20 0.63 -8.63
C LEU A 24 -15.03 0.47 -7.67
N ASP A 25 -13.85 0.89 -8.13
CA ASP A 25 -12.68 1.07 -7.31
C ASP A 25 -13.16 1.82 -6.06
N LYS A 26 -12.89 1.22 -4.91
CA LYS A 26 -13.36 1.69 -3.61
C LYS A 26 -12.81 3.11 -3.39
N ARG A 27 -13.58 4.13 -3.79
CA ARG A 27 -13.22 5.54 -3.62
C ARG A 27 -13.07 5.84 -2.14
N TYR A 28 -11.95 6.44 -1.79
CA TYR A 28 -11.80 7.04 -0.48
C TYR A 28 -12.74 8.23 -0.39
N THR A 29 -13.60 8.23 0.63
CA THR A 29 -14.61 9.27 0.86
C THR A 29 -14.37 9.91 2.20
N ALA A 30 -14.47 11.24 2.26
CA ALA A 30 -14.35 12.01 3.51
C ALA A 30 -13.07 11.70 4.31
N ILE A 31 -11.92 11.61 3.64
CA ILE A 31 -10.63 11.31 4.27
C ILE A 31 -9.83 12.58 4.56
N ARG A 32 -8.94 12.53 5.53
CA ARG A 32 -7.81 13.44 5.68
C ARG A 32 -6.58 12.80 5.06
N ILE A 33 -5.67 13.63 4.58
CA ILE A 33 -4.41 13.21 3.97
C ILE A 33 -3.31 13.75 4.87
N LYS A 34 -2.68 12.90 5.68
CA LYS A 34 -1.71 13.24 6.72
C LYS A 34 -0.30 13.21 6.18
N SER A 35 0.41 14.31 6.33
CA SER A 35 1.84 14.39 6.08
C SER A 35 2.63 13.59 7.12
N PHE A 36 3.62 12.84 6.65
CA PHE A 36 4.57 12.16 7.52
C PHE A 36 5.53 13.15 8.22
N ARG A 37 5.90 14.27 7.59
CA ARG A 37 6.90 15.22 8.10
C ARG A 37 6.61 15.70 9.51
N ASN A 38 5.38 16.14 9.78
CA ASN A 38 5.00 16.71 11.07
C ASN A 38 3.67 16.18 11.61
N GLY A 39 3.04 15.22 10.91
CA GLY A 39 1.79 14.62 11.33
C GLY A 39 0.54 15.49 11.16
N GLU A 40 0.65 16.65 10.51
CA GLU A 40 -0.50 17.47 10.13
C GLU A 40 -1.18 16.96 8.87
N CYS A 41 -2.38 17.46 8.59
CA CYS A 41 -3.20 17.01 7.48
C CYS A 41 -3.43 18.11 6.44
N LEU A 42 -3.52 17.69 5.17
CA LEU A 42 -3.76 18.53 4.01
C LEU A 42 -5.05 19.35 4.20
N HIS A 43 -4.92 20.66 4.10
CA HIS A 43 -5.98 21.60 4.45
C HIS A 43 -5.89 22.87 3.60
N PRO A 44 -6.99 23.34 2.99
CA PRO A 44 -7.00 24.65 2.37
C PRO A 44 -6.78 25.74 3.41
N THR A 45 -5.91 26.69 3.11
CA THR A 45 -5.54 27.78 4.00
C THR A 45 -6.72 28.72 4.27
N GLY A 46 -6.74 29.35 5.44
CA GLY A 46 -7.82 30.23 5.87
C GLY A 46 -9.05 29.49 6.41
N GLN A 47 -10.15 30.21 6.57
CA GLN A 47 -11.39 29.65 7.12
C GLN A 47 -12.23 29.01 6.01
N LYS A 48 -13.04 27.98 6.35
CA LYS A 48 -13.91 27.30 5.37
C LYS A 48 -14.81 28.24 4.57
N SER A 49 -15.29 29.32 5.17
CA SER A 49 -16.13 30.34 4.52
C SER A 49 -15.41 31.16 3.45
N THR A 50 -14.08 31.13 3.40
CA THR A 50 -13.25 31.90 2.46
C THR A 50 -12.65 31.05 1.34
N TRP A 51 -12.90 29.74 1.32
CA TRP A 51 -12.36 28.85 0.30
C TRP A 51 -13.01 29.09 -1.06
N THR A 52 -12.17 29.29 -2.08
CA THR A 52 -12.56 29.59 -3.47
C THR A 52 -11.48 29.09 -4.43
N ALA A 53 -11.69 29.22 -5.73
CA ALA A 53 -10.67 28.97 -6.74
C ALA A 53 -9.39 29.78 -6.43
N GLY A 54 -8.24 29.12 -6.45
CA GLY A 54 -6.94 29.70 -6.11
C GLY A 54 -6.61 29.74 -4.62
N THR A 55 -7.50 29.30 -3.72
CA THR A 55 -7.15 29.13 -2.30
C THR A 55 -5.99 28.14 -2.18
N ARG A 56 -4.86 28.57 -1.61
CA ARG A 56 -3.70 27.70 -1.38
C ARG A 56 -4.06 26.54 -0.46
N VAL A 57 -3.51 25.38 -0.74
CA VAL A 57 -3.60 24.21 0.14
C VAL A 57 -2.28 24.07 0.89
N GLY A 58 -2.37 23.87 2.21
CA GLY A 58 -1.25 23.68 3.12
C GLY A 58 -1.54 22.53 4.08
N THR A 59 -1.06 22.63 5.32
CA THR A 59 -1.38 21.68 6.38
C THR A 59 -2.02 22.36 7.60
N ALA A 60 -2.76 21.58 8.38
CA ALA A 60 -3.30 21.97 9.68
C ALA A 60 -3.39 20.73 10.60
N PRO A 61 -3.49 20.92 11.93
CA PRO A 61 -3.75 19.82 12.86
C PRO A 61 -4.94 18.95 12.41
N CYS A 62 -4.73 17.64 12.36
CA CYS A 62 -5.65 16.72 11.70
C CYS A 62 -7.07 16.78 12.25
N GLU A 63 -7.27 17.02 13.55
CA GLU A 63 -8.60 17.13 14.17
C GLU A 63 -9.43 18.30 13.61
N ARG A 64 -8.79 19.31 13.00
CA ARG A 64 -9.43 20.47 12.35
C ARG A 64 -9.22 20.52 10.83
N ALA A 65 -8.48 19.58 10.27
CA ALA A 65 -8.16 19.55 8.84
C ALA A 65 -9.36 19.19 7.97
N ALA A 66 -9.24 19.52 6.69
CA ALA A 66 -10.29 19.35 5.69
C ALA A 66 -10.40 17.88 5.29
N LEU A 67 -11.55 17.56 4.71
CA LEU A 67 -11.87 16.22 4.25
C LEU A 67 -11.79 16.20 2.72
N TRP A 68 -11.41 15.06 2.17
CA TRP A 68 -11.15 14.86 0.76
C TRP A 68 -11.79 13.55 0.29
N ASN A 69 -12.13 13.48 -0.98
CA ASN A 69 -12.45 12.27 -1.72
C ASN A 69 -11.28 12.00 -2.65
N ALA A 70 -10.90 10.73 -2.81
CA ALA A 70 -9.82 10.34 -3.69
C ALA A 70 -10.08 8.96 -4.30
N ASP A 71 -9.56 8.75 -5.50
CA ASP A 71 -9.54 7.43 -6.13
C ASP A 71 -8.32 6.64 -5.60
N PRO A 72 -8.43 5.32 -5.40
CA PRO A 72 -7.28 4.47 -5.04
C PRO A 72 -6.28 4.31 -6.19
N GLY A 73 -6.73 4.51 -7.43
CA GLY A 73 -5.88 4.64 -8.61
C GLY A 73 -5.66 6.10 -9.02
N SER A 74 -5.38 6.33 -10.29
CA SER A 74 -5.28 7.68 -10.85
C SER A 74 -6.64 8.39 -10.86
N GLY A 75 -6.70 9.58 -10.27
CA GLY A 75 -7.93 10.36 -10.21
C GLY A 75 -7.77 11.71 -9.53
N SER A 76 -8.88 12.43 -9.37
CA SER A 76 -8.85 13.73 -8.71
C SER A 76 -9.02 13.60 -7.20
N VAL A 77 -8.25 14.39 -6.46
CA VAL A 77 -8.43 14.56 -5.02
C VAL A 77 -9.38 15.74 -4.78
N ILE A 78 -10.62 15.45 -4.43
CA ILE A 78 -11.72 16.42 -4.36
C ILE A 78 -11.99 16.80 -2.91
N LEU A 79 -12.06 18.08 -2.59
CA LEU A 79 -12.46 18.55 -1.27
C LEU A 79 -13.91 18.08 -0.99
N TYR A 80 -14.08 17.32 0.08
CA TYR A 80 -15.32 16.61 0.42
C TYR A 80 -16.54 17.55 0.45
N ASP A 81 -17.66 17.07 -0.10
CA ASP A 81 -18.92 17.81 -0.19
C ASP A 81 -18.79 19.14 -0.96
N THR A 82 -17.84 19.21 -1.89
CA THR A 82 -17.65 20.34 -2.80
C THR A 82 -17.29 19.86 -4.21
N GLY A 83 -17.20 20.82 -5.16
CA GLY A 83 -16.66 20.60 -6.51
C GLY A 83 -15.21 21.06 -6.69
N TRP A 84 -14.49 21.34 -5.60
CA TRP A 84 -13.11 21.84 -5.64
C TRP A 84 -12.11 20.67 -5.61
N ALA A 85 -11.12 20.69 -6.49
CA ALA A 85 -10.04 19.70 -6.57
C ALA A 85 -8.72 20.29 -6.07
N LEU A 86 -7.85 19.42 -5.56
CA LEU A 86 -6.42 19.69 -5.39
C LEU A 86 -5.78 19.85 -6.77
N ASP A 87 -5.19 21.00 -7.01
CA ASP A 87 -4.64 21.40 -8.30
C ASP A 87 -3.17 21.81 -8.15
N ALA A 88 -2.32 21.27 -9.02
CA ALA A 88 -0.88 21.47 -9.03
C ALA A 88 -0.41 22.72 -9.78
N GLY A 89 -1.31 23.63 -10.16
CA GLY A 89 -0.98 24.75 -11.03
C GLY A 89 -0.74 24.27 -12.46
N THR A 90 0.51 24.35 -12.93
CA THR A 90 0.89 23.73 -14.21
C THR A 90 1.23 22.25 -14.04
N GLY A 91 1.72 21.86 -12.85
CA GLY A 91 2.16 20.49 -12.57
C GLY A 91 3.54 20.15 -13.14
N LEU A 92 4.31 21.14 -13.61
CA LEU A 92 5.53 20.93 -14.39
C LEU A 92 6.79 21.42 -13.68
N GLU A 93 6.69 22.43 -12.81
CA GLU A 93 7.85 23.07 -12.19
C GLU A 93 7.92 22.81 -10.68
N ASP A 94 9.14 22.56 -10.21
CA ASP A 94 9.43 22.43 -8.78
C ASP A 94 9.05 23.70 -8.02
N GLY A 95 8.41 23.52 -6.87
CA GLY A 95 8.02 24.61 -5.98
C GLY A 95 6.69 25.29 -6.35
N GLU A 96 5.97 24.82 -7.37
CA GLU A 96 4.62 25.30 -7.62
C GLU A 96 3.68 24.93 -6.46
N HIS A 97 2.98 25.93 -5.92
CA HIS A 97 2.06 25.68 -4.81
C HIS A 97 0.78 25.01 -5.29
N VAL A 98 0.29 24.07 -4.49
CA VAL A 98 -1.01 23.46 -4.71
C VAL A 98 -2.15 24.36 -4.23
N MET A 99 -3.27 24.32 -4.95
CA MET A 99 -4.41 25.18 -4.69
C MET A 99 -5.74 24.45 -4.93
N LEU A 100 -6.84 25.05 -4.50
CA LEU A 100 -8.18 24.64 -4.89
C LEU A 100 -8.51 25.17 -6.28
N GLN A 101 -8.96 24.31 -7.18
CA GLN A 101 -9.55 24.71 -8.46
C GLN A 101 -10.83 23.94 -8.75
N GLN A 102 -11.66 24.47 -9.65
CA GLN A 102 -12.86 23.74 -10.07
C GLN A 102 -12.45 22.39 -10.64
N SER A 103 -13.09 21.31 -10.18
CA SER A 103 -12.79 19.97 -10.65
C SER A 103 -12.95 19.84 -12.17
N ARG A 104 -11.88 19.40 -12.83
CA ARG A 104 -11.81 19.05 -14.25
C ARG A 104 -11.19 17.65 -14.36
N PRO A 105 -11.99 16.59 -14.17
CA PRO A 105 -11.48 15.21 -14.18
C PRO A 105 -10.68 14.91 -15.46
N GLY A 106 -9.53 14.25 -15.29
CA GLY A 106 -8.61 13.91 -16.37
C GLY A 106 -7.68 15.05 -16.82
N SER A 107 -7.76 16.25 -16.22
CA SER A 107 -6.75 17.27 -16.42
C SER A 107 -5.44 16.88 -15.73
N PHE A 108 -4.31 17.13 -16.39
CA PHE A 108 -2.98 16.73 -15.92
C PHE A 108 -2.71 17.19 -14.47
N GLN A 109 -2.89 18.47 -14.20
CA GLN A 109 -2.61 19.10 -12.90
C GLN A 109 -3.60 18.72 -11.77
N GLN A 110 -4.69 17.98 -12.06
CA GLN A 110 -5.66 17.50 -11.06
C GLN A 110 -5.80 15.97 -11.06
N THR A 111 -4.91 15.26 -11.76
CA THR A 111 -4.93 13.80 -11.79
C THR A 111 -3.75 13.29 -10.99
N TRP A 112 -4.05 12.79 -9.80
CA TRP A 112 -3.09 12.32 -8.81
C TRP A 112 -3.17 10.80 -8.67
N PHE A 113 -2.11 10.18 -8.21
CA PHE A 113 -2.12 8.77 -7.83
C PHE A 113 -1.12 8.53 -6.70
N TRP A 114 -1.44 7.62 -5.78
CA TRP A 114 -0.48 7.17 -4.78
C TRP A 114 0.52 6.23 -5.44
N ILE A 115 1.80 6.52 -5.26
CA ILE A 115 2.89 5.59 -5.59
C ILE A 115 3.27 4.76 -4.37
N ASP A 116 4.06 3.73 -4.64
CA ASP A 116 4.37 2.60 -3.78
C ASP A 116 4.91 2.95 -2.38
N ASP A 117 5.49 4.13 -2.21
CA ASP A 117 6.09 4.62 -0.98
C ASP A 117 5.25 5.74 -0.30
N ASN A 118 3.94 5.73 -0.55
CA ASN A 118 2.93 6.67 -0.03
C ASN A 118 3.14 8.13 -0.46
N ARG A 119 3.77 8.39 -1.60
CA ARG A 119 3.79 9.73 -2.19
C ARG A 119 2.59 9.92 -3.11
N LEU A 120 2.06 11.14 -3.12
CA LEU A 120 0.96 11.52 -4.02
C LEU A 120 1.54 12.20 -5.26
N ALA A 121 1.61 11.48 -6.38
CA ALA A 121 2.26 11.92 -7.61
C ALA A 121 1.25 12.42 -8.65
N ILE A 122 1.67 13.31 -9.55
CA ILE A 122 0.88 13.71 -10.72
C ILE A 122 0.94 12.60 -11.76
N THR A 123 -0.22 12.11 -12.21
CA THR A 123 -0.33 11.04 -13.21
C THR A 123 0.26 11.51 -14.55
N GLY A 124 1.26 10.76 -15.04
CA GLY A 124 1.98 11.11 -16.26
C GLY A 124 3.02 12.24 -16.11
N GLY A 125 3.27 12.70 -14.87
CA GLY A 125 4.30 13.67 -14.52
C GLY A 125 5.44 13.06 -13.70
N THR A 126 6.37 13.91 -13.26
CA THR A 126 7.51 13.54 -12.40
C THR A 126 7.45 14.19 -11.01
N GLN A 127 6.36 14.92 -10.75
CA GLN A 127 6.16 15.77 -9.59
C GLN A 127 5.30 15.06 -8.54
N CYS A 128 5.67 15.22 -7.27
CA CYS A 128 4.98 14.70 -6.09
C CYS A 128 4.51 15.85 -5.21
N LEU A 129 3.40 15.67 -4.51
CA LEU A 129 2.97 16.57 -3.45
C LEU A 129 4.01 16.57 -2.33
N ASP A 130 4.50 17.74 -1.97
CA ASP A 130 5.53 17.97 -0.96
C ASP A 130 4.99 18.97 0.07
N GLN A 131 5.11 18.67 1.36
CA GLN A 131 4.64 19.62 2.38
C GLN A 131 5.46 20.91 2.42
N GLY A 132 6.72 20.86 2.00
CA GLY A 132 7.70 21.94 2.12
C GLY A 132 8.14 22.19 3.56
N THR A 133 9.07 23.13 3.69
CA THR A 133 9.33 23.83 4.95
C THR A 133 8.22 24.82 5.29
N ASP A 134 8.29 25.43 6.47
CA ASP A 134 7.29 26.42 6.90
C ASP A 134 7.37 27.72 6.04
N GLN A 135 8.51 27.94 5.37
CA GLN A 135 8.72 29.04 4.43
C GLN A 135 8.24 28.72 3.01
N GLU A 136 8.46 27.50 2.55
CA GLU A 136 8.03 27.03 1.22
C GLU A 136 6.52 26.78 1.20
N GLY A 137 6.00 26.15 2.24
CA GLY A 137 4.63 25.64 2.27
C GLY A 137 4.40 24.49 1.29
N THR A 138 3.17 23.97 1.30
CA THR A 138 2.84 22.80 0.48
C THR A 138 2.86 23.14 -1.00
N GLN A 139 3.54 22.30 -1.76
CA GLN A 139 3.93 22.51 -3.14
C GLN A 139 4.02 21.18 -3.88
N ILE A 140 4.34 21.23 -5.16
CA ILE A 140 4.87 20.09 -5.88
C ILE A 140 6.38 20.18 -5.95
N LEU A 141 7.04 19.04 -5.90
CA LEU A 141 8.47 18.91 -6.09
C LEU A 141 8.74 17.58 -6.80
N GLN A 142 9.79 17.51 -7.60
CA GLN A 142 10.22 16.26 -8.20
C GLN A 142 10.23 15.14 -7.15
N CYS A 143 9.70 13.97 -7.51
CA CYS A 143 9.60 12.86 -6.57
C CYS A 143 11.01 12.38 -6.18
N PHE A 144 11.32 12.37 -4.87
CA PHE A 144 12.58 11.88 -4.30
C PHE A 144 12.29 10.84 -3.23
N THR A 145 12.87 9.64 -3.36
CA THR A 145 12.63 8.48 -2.47
C THR A 145 13.01 8.74 -1.00
N ASP A 146 13.98 9.62 -0.77
CA ASP A 146 14.48 9.93 0.58
C ASP A 146 13.86 11.22 1.17
N ASN A 147 12.99 11.90 0.41
CA ASN A 147 12.30 13.09 0.89
C ASN A 147 11.03 12.69 1.65
N THR A 148 11.12 12.66 2.98
CA THR A 148 10.00 12.32 3.86
C THR A 148 8.90 13.38 3.89
N ASN A 149 9.12 14.59 3.37
CA ASN A 149 8.09 15.62 3.22
C ASN A 149 7.07 15.29 2.12
N GLN A 150 7.37 14.30 1.28
CA GLN A 150 6.50 13.84 0.19
C GLN A 150 5.60 12.67 0.58
N ILE A 151 5.76 12.13 1.78
CA ILE A 151 4.99 10.97 2.25
C ILE A 151 3.66 11.43 2.84
N TRP A 152 2.56 10.96 2.27
CA TRP A 152 1.18 11.29 2.63
C TRP A 152 0.33 10.04 2.87
N THR A 153 -0.14 9.87 4.10
CA THR A 153 -0.96 8.74 4.53
C THR A 153 -2.42 9.14 4.66
N LEU A 154 -3.34 8.20 4.42
CA LEU A 154 -4.77 8.47 4.49
C LEU A 154 -5.30 8.26 5.92
N LEU A 155 -6.00 9.25 6.48
CA LEU A 155 -6.79 9.11 7.71
C LEU A 155 -8.27 9.31 7.35
N THR A 156 -9.08 8.26 7.30
CA THR A 156 -10.51 8.43 7.02
C THR A 156 -11.21 9.23 8.13
N THR A 157 -12.17 10.10 7.80
CA THR A 157 -13.02 10.74 8.81
C THR A 157 -14.46 10.28 8.69
N THR A 158 -14.91 9.56 9.71
CA THR A 158 -16.07 9.93 10.53
C THR A 158 -15.79 9.28 11.90
N PRO A 159 -16.62 9.27 12.97
CA PRO A 159 -16.30 8.58 14.22
C PRO A 159 -16.40 7.06 14.05
N GLU A 160 -15.64 6.55 13.10
CA GLU A 160 -15.10 5.22 13.03
C GLU A 160 -13.75 5.48 12.37
N ASN A 161 -12.70 5.41 13.20
CA ASN A 161 -11.42 4.83 12.79
C ASN A 161 -11.73 3.79 11.70
N PRO A 162 -11.01 3.67 10.57
CA PRO A 162 -11.19 2.45 9.79
C PRO A 162 -10.98 1.36 10.83
N GLU A 163 -12.04 0.61 11.13
CA GLU A 163 -11.92 -0.52 12.04
C GLU A 163 -11.10 -1.47 11.19
N PHE A 164 -9.77 -1.28 11.26
CA PHE A 164 -8.84 -2.31 10.89
C PHE A 164 -9.40 -3.50 11.65
N ASP A 165 -9.85 -4.52 10.94
CA ASP A 165 -10.15 -5.79 11.55
C ASP A 165 -8.93 -6.65 11.24
N PRO A 166 -7.98 -6.76 12.18
CA PRO A 166 -8.02 -6.34 13.59
C PRO A 166 -7.52 -4.90 13.82
N PRO A 167 -7.90 -4.23 14.93
CA PRO A 167 -7.64 -2.80 15.16
C PRO A 167 -6.18 -2.42 14.98
N PHE A 168 -5.89 -1.15 14.69
CA PHE A 168 -4.49 -0.72 14.64
C PHE A 168 -3.87 -0.83 16.05
N GLY A 169 -2.77 -1.57 16.16
CA GLY A 169 -2.03 -1.83 17.38
C GLY A 169 -0.87 -0.87 17.61
N THR A 170 -0.03 -1.21 18.59
CA THR A 170 1.21 -0.47 18.86
C THR A 170 2.28 -0.84 17.84
N VAL A 171 2.97 0.16 17.31
CA VAL A 171 4.13 -0.02 16.44
C VAL A 171 5.39 -0.18 17.29
N TYR A 172 6.24 -1.12 16.88
CA TYR A 172 7.54 -1.35 17.50
C TYR A 172 8.60 -1.36 16.42
N GLU A 173 9.59 -0.48 16.55
CA GLU A 173 10.75 -0.46 15.66
C GLU A 173 11.50 -1.80 15.71
N ASP A 174 12.12 -2.17 14.59
CA ASP A 174 12.99 -3.34 14.57
C ASP A 174 14.26 -3.10 15.37
N PRO A 175 14.83 -4.16 15.98
CA PRO A 175 16.12 -4.04 16.64
C PRO A 175 17.17 -3.42 15.70
N PRO A 176 18.04 -2.54 16.22
CA PRO A 176 19.10 -1.91 15.41
C PRO A 176 20.13 -2.93 14.91
N SER A 177 20.19 -4.11 15.54
CA SER A 177 21.03 -5.23 15.13
C SER A 177 20.29 -6.55 15.32
N GLY A 178 20.57 -7.55 14.49
CA GLY A 178 19.92 -8.86 14.52
C GLY A 178 18.79 -8.98 13.50
N GLY A 179 17.78 -9.81 13.82
CA GLY A 179 16.66 -10.07 12.92
C GLY A 179 15.71 -8.87 12.74
N LYS A 180 14.95 -8.89 11.66
CA LYS A 180 13.96 -7.87 11.27
C LYS A 180 12.55 -8.44 11.24
N ARG A 181 11.54 -7.59 11.44
CA ARG A 181 10.14 -7.98 11.25
C ARG A 181 9.74 -7.70 9.82
N LEU A 182 8.88 -8.56 9.26
CA LEU A 182 8.19 -8.26 8.02
C LEU A 182 6.77 -7.79 8.35
N HIS A 183 6.53 -6.51 8.12
CA HIS A 183 5.25 -5.85 8.32
C HIS A 183 4.46 -5.90 7.01
N PRO A 184 3.19 -6.36 7.02
CA PRO A 184 2.36 -6.29 5.82
C PRO A 184 2.03 -4.83 5.47
N TYR A 185 1.76 -4.59 4.18
CA TYR A 185 1.45 -3.26 3.65
C TYR A 185 0.50 -2.45 4.56
N GLN A 186 0.89 -1.20 4.85
CA GLN A 186 0.18 -0.24 5.72
C GLN A 186 -0.12 -0.72 7.16
N ARG A 187 0.49 -1.81 7.63
CA ARG A 187 0.28 -2.37 8.97
C ARG A 187 1.60 -2.55 9.75
N PRO A 188 2.28 -1.46 10.12
CA PRO A 188 3.52 -1.50 10.92
C PRO A 188 3.30 -2.04 12.35
N ASP A 189 2.05 -2.05 12.80
CA ASP A 189 1.61 -2.64 14.06
C ASP A 189 1.48 -4.17 14.02
N LEU A 190 1.59 -4.78 12.84
CA LEU A 190 1.53 -6.22 12.63
C LEU A 190 2.85 -6.74 12.09
N ALA A 191 3.16 -8.01 12.35
CA ALA A 191 4.35 -8.65 11.85
C ALA A 191 4.10 -10.12 11.51
N LEU A 192 4.84 -10.61 10.52
CA LEU A 192 5.02 -12.05 10.31
C LEU A 192 5.54 -12.67 11.61
N THR A 193 4.82 -13.67 12.09
CA THR A 193 5.07 -14.35 13.35
C THR A 193 5.16 -15.85 13.10
N LEU A 194 6.19 -16.48 13.68
CA LEU A 194 6.25 -17.92 13.84
C LEU A 194 5.26 -18.32 14.95
N ASP A 195 4.15 -18.92 14.57
CA ASP A 195 3.17 -19.49 15.48
C ASP A 195 3.35 -21.01 15.61
N GLY A 196 2.94 -21.59 16.74
CA GLY A 196 3.19 -22.99 17.08
C GLY A 196 4.52 -23.17 17.79
N GLY A 197 4.49 -23.84 18.96
CA GLY A 197 5.64 -23.97 19.86
C GLY A 197 6.81 -24.84 19.34
N TYR A 198 7.50 -25.54 20.24
CA TYR A 198 8.74 -26.28 19.92
C TYR A 198 8.60 -27.50 18.98
N ARG A 199 7.39 -27.85 18.50
CA ARG A 199 7.18 -28.99 17.59
C ARG A 199 7.05 -28.52 16.15
N MET A 200 7.96 -28.97 15.28
CA MET A 200 8.07 -28.51 13.88
C MET A 200 6.82 -28.74 13.03
N GLU A 201 6.05 -29.80 13.28
CA GLU A 201 4.88 -30.18 12.46
C GLU A 201 3.66 -29.25 12.63
N GLY A 202 3.70 -28.32 13.60
CA GLY A 202 2.61 -27.38 13.88
C GLY A 202 2.99 -25.90 13.70
N ARG A 203 4.15 -25.60 13.12
CA ARG A 203 4.63 -24.21 13.03
C ARG A 203 4.09 -23.51 11.79
N SER A 204 3.27 -22.49 12.00
CA SER A 204 2.64 -21.71 10.93
C SER A 204 3.30 -20.35 10.78
N ALA A 205 3.35 -19.83 9.55
CA ALA A 205 3.69 -18.44 9.31
C ALA A 205 2.39 -17.64 9.27
N VAL A 206 2.24 -16.70 10.21
CA VAL A 206 1.01 -15.95 10.40
C VAL A 206 1.29 -14.46 10.55
N ILE A 207 0.26 -13.63 10.46
CA ILE A 207 0.31 -12.23 10.85
C ILE A 207 -0.31 -12.08 12.24
N ALA A 208 0.42 -11.45 13.16
CA ALA A 208 -0.02 -11.11 14.50
C ALA A 208 0.46 -9.70 14.89
N TYR A 209 -0.05 -9.14 15.98
CA TYR A 209 0.42 -7.84 16.48
C TYR A 209 1.90 -7.89 16.84
N SER A 210 2.63 -6.87 16.39
CA SER A 210 4.02 -6.64 16.76
C SER A 210 4.18 -6.64 18.29
N GLN A 211 5.27 -7.23 18.76
CA GLN A 211 5.63 -7.30 20.16
C GLN A 211 6.79 -6.35 20.45
N PRO A 212 6.88 -5.75 21.66
CA PRO A 212 8.03 -4.94 22.05
C PRO A 212 9.31 -5.75 21.98
N ASN A 213 10.45 -5.13 21.63
CA ASN A 213 11.74 -5.82 21.44
C ASN A 213 12.18 -6.64 22.67
N GLU A 214 11.89 -6.17 23.88
CA GLU A 214 12.21 -6.85 25.14
C GLU A 214 11.14 -7.89 25.57
N GLY A 215 10.11 -8.09 24.76
CA GLY A 215 9.00 -9.00 25.06
C GLY A 215 9.37 -10.47 24.88
N PRO A 216 8.76 -11.39 25.66
CA PRO A 216 9.06 -12.83 25.60
C PRO A 216 8.69 -13.49 24.26
N HIS A 217 7.92 -12.80 23.41
CA HIS A 217 7.49 -13.27 22.10
C HIS A 217 8.08 -12.47 20.93
N ALA A 218 8.93 -11.47 21.20
CA ALA A 218 9.51 -10.62 20.17
C ALA A 218 10.34 -11.43 19.17
N ALA A 219 11.16 -12.34 19.68
CA ALA A 219 12.03 -13.18 18.88
C ALA A 219 11.27 -14.03 17.84
N ALA A 220 10.02 -14.42 18.12
CA ALA A 220 9.20 -15.20 17.18
C ALA A 220 8.77 -14.39 15.95
N GLN A 221 8.94 -13.07 15.97
CA GLN A 221 8.63 -12.15 14.88
C GLN A 221 9.88 -11.64 14.15
N LEU A 222 11.06 -12.00 14.65
CA LEU A 222 12.32 -11.58 14.08
C LEU A 222 12.83 -12.65 13.11
N LEU A 223 13.13 -12.22 11.90
CA LEU A 223 13.65 -13.05 10.82
C LEU A 223 15.08 -12.64 10.49
N ASN A 224 15.95 -13.62 10.25
CA ASN A 224 17.26 -13.38 9.68
C ASN A 224 17.06 -13.16 8.18
N LEU A 225 17.01 -11.89 7.81
CA LEU A 225 16.59 -11.40 6.50
C LEU A 225 17.55 -10.30 6.06
N THR A 226 18.05 -10.39 4.84
CA THR A 226 18.79 -9.32 4.16
C THR A 226 18.22 -9.13 2.76
N ILE A 227 18.41 -7.96 2.15
CA ILE A 227 18.07 -7.80 0.71
C ILE A 227 19.01 -8.69 -0.09
N GLY A 228 18.47 -9.45 -1.04
CA GLY A 228 19.24 -10.39 -1.84
C GLY A 228 18.42 -11.54 -2.42
N THR A 229 19.10 -12.44 -3.11
CA THR A 229 18.48 -13.57 -3.82
C THR A 229 18.92 -14.91 -3.25
N ASN A 230 18.10 -15.94 -3.45
CA ASN A 230 18.35 -17.32 -3.05
C ASN A 230 18.70 -17.48 -1.55
N GLN A 231 17.99 -16.72 -0.71
CA GLN A 231 18.20 -16.70 0.73
C GLN A 231 17.28 -17.68 1.43
N MET A 232 17.80 -18.29 2.48
CA MET A 232 16.99 -19.09 3.39
C MET A 232 16.64 -18.22 4.59
N ILE A 233 15.34 -17.97 4.80
CA ILE A 233 14.86 -17.04 5.82
C ILE A 233 14.58 -17.82 7.09
N SER A 234 15.49 -17.75 8.06
CA SER A 234 15.33 -18.41 9.35
C SER A 234 14.68 -17.49 10.39
N SER A 235 13.96 -18.07 11.36
CA SER A 235 13.57 -17.34 12.57
C SER A 235 14.81 -17.01 13.41
N ALA A 236 14.84 -15.83 14.02
CA ALA A 236 15.86 -15.47 15.00
C ALA A 236 15.63 -16.16 16.37
N PHE A 237 14.39 -16.57 16.66
CA PHE A 237 14.06 -17.35 17.87
C PHE A 237 14.55 -18.79 17.78
N ASP A 238 14.37 -19.42 16.62
CA ASP A 238 14.82 -20.78 16.35
C ASP A 238 15.49 -20.80 14.95
N PRO A 239 16.83 -20.71 14.88
CA PRO A 239 17.53 -20.64 13.60
C PRO A 239 17.46 -21.95 12.80
N THR A 240 16.91 -23.02 13.37
CA THR A 240 16.64 -24.28 12.65
C THR A 240 15.29 -24.26 11.93
N ALA A 241 14.46 -23.24 12.20
CA ALA A 241 13.15 -23.04 11.60
C ALA A 241 13.23 -22.00 10.47
N CYS A 242 12.89 -22.42 9.26
CA CYS A 242 12.95 -21.58 8.06
C CYS A 242 11.60 -21.44 7.38
N LEU A 243 11.31 -20.25 6.84
CA LEU A 243 10.10 -19.96 6.09
C LEU A 243 10.07 -20.81 4.82
N ASP A 244 8.97 -21.52 4.64
CA ASP A 244 8.78 -22.49 3.57
C ASP A 244 7.34 -22.47 3.05
N ALA A 245 7.14 -23.02 1.85
CA ALA A 245 5.84 -23.14 1.19
C ALA A 245 5.58 -24.57 0.66
N GLU A 246 6.14 -25.59 1.32
CA GLU A 246 6.07 -27.00 0.93
C GLU A 246 6.71 -27.32 -0.44
N TYR A 247 6.75 -28.61 -0.79
CA TYR A 247 7.33 -29.09 -2.05
C TYR A 247 6.41 -28.80 -3.25
N ARG A 248 6.96 -28.15 -4.29
CA ARG A 248 6.27 -27.76 -5.53
C ARG A 248 5.00 -26.94 -5.26
N PRO A 249 5.12 -25.76 -4.64
CA PRO A 249 3.99 -24.94 -4.30
C PRO A 249 3.20 -24.49 -5.52
N ARG A 250 1.93 -24.18 -5.28
CA ARG A 250 0.99 -23.56 -6.22
C ARG A 250 0.29 -22.41 -5.49
N ASN A 251 -0.44 -21.59 -6.24
CA ASN A 251 -1.29 -20.55 -5.66
C ASN A 251 -2.16 -21.11 -4.53
N GLY A 252 -2.06 -20.48 -3.36
CA GLY A 252 -2.76 -20.87 -2.14
C GLY A 252 -2.03 -21.88 -1.25
N ALA A 253 -0.83 -22.33 -1.63
CA ALA A 253 -0.02 -23.17 -0.74
C ALA A 253 0.35 -22.39 0.53
N VAL A 254 0.20 -23.04 1.68
CA VAL A 254 0.33 -22.39 2.99
C VAL A 254 1.80 -22.12 3.31
N ALA A 255 2.12 -20.88 3.66
CA ALA A 255 3.43 -20.53 4.17
C ALA A 255 3.56 -20.98 5.64
N ARG A 256 4.70 -21.56 5.98
CA ARG A 256 4.95 -22.18 7.29
C ARG A 256 6.43 -22.12 7.66
N PHE A 257 6.75 -22.55 8.88
CA PHE A 257 8.14 -22.75 9.27
C PHE A 257 8.45 -24.25 9.35
N THR A 258 9.44 -24.70 8.58
CA THR A 258 9.93 -26.08 8.60
C THR A 258 11.38 -26.12 9.05
N GLY A 259 11.96 -27.33 9.14
CA GLY A 259 13.41 -27.46 9.19
C GLY A 259 14.06 -26.79 7.97
N CYS A 260 15.17 -26.10 8.18
CA CYS A 260 15.92 -25.42 7.13
C CYS A 260 16.47 -26.36 6.03
N GLY A 261 16.69 -27.64 6.37
CA GLY A 261 17.07 -28.68 5.40
C GLY A 261 15.93 -28.99 4.44
N GLY A 262 15.90 -28.31 3.30
CA GLY A 262 14.88 -28.47 2.25
C GLY A 262 13.80 -27.39 2.21
N ALA A 263 13.91 -26.35 3.05
CA ALA A 263 13.04 -25.18 2.98
C ALA A 263 13.24 -24.39 1.67
N ALA A 264 12.21 -23.67 1.27
CA ALA A 264 12.25 -22.75 0.13
C ALA A 264 13.37 -21.69 0.27
N SER A 265 13.95 -21.33 -0.88
CA SER A 265 14.78 -20.14 -1.01
C SER A 265 13.97 -18.97 -1.54
N TRP A 266 14.32 -17.79 -1.06
CA TRP A 266 13.58 -16.54 -1.28
C TRP A 266 14.49 -15.43 -1.79
N ASP A 267 13.93 -14.60 -2.66
CA ASP A 267 14.46 -13.33 -3.11
C ASP A 267 13.70 -12.23 -2.36
N TRP A 268 14.43 -11.41 -1.61
CA TRP A 268 13.91 -10.23 -0.91
C TRP A 268 14.49 -8.98 -1.55
N ASP A 269 13.63 -8.12 -2.07
CA ASP A 269 14.03 -6.85 -2.70
C ASP A 269 13.81 -5.61 -1.82
N GLY A 270 13.31 -5.80 -0.59
CA GLY A 270 12.90 -4.72 0.31
C GLY A 270 11.39 -4.49 0.32
N ARG A 271 10.63 -5.14 -0.58
CA ARG A 271 9.17 -5.00 -0.70
C ARG A 271 8.43 -6.32 -0.87
N LYS A 272 8.94 -7.25 -1.68
CA LYS A 272 8.31 -8.55 -1.94
C LYS A 272 9.26 -9.70 -1.62
N LEU A 273 8.70 -10.75 -1.03
CA LEU A 273 9.38 -12.03 -0.87
C LEU A 273 8.95 -12.99 -1.97
N ARG A 274 9.78 -13.13 -3.00
CA ARG A 274 9.54 -14.08 -4.10
C ARG A 274 10.31 -15.37 -3.86
N MET A 275 9.72 -16.53 -4.13
CA MET A 275 10.44 -17.79 -4.13
C MET A 275 11.47 -17.83 -5.28
N SER A 276 12.74 -18.11 -5.02
CA SER A 276 13.81 -17.97 -6.03
C SER A 276 13.66 -18.89 -7.24
N SER A 277 12.96 -20.01 -7.09
CA SER A 277 12.73 -21.00 -8.16
C SER A 277 11.34 -20.93 -8.80
N TYR A 278 10.47 -20.01 -8.37
CA TYR A 278 9.08 -19.93 -8.81
C TYR A 278 8.64 -18.48 -9.02
N ASN A 279 7.64 -18.25 -9.88
CA ASN A 279 6.97 -16.94 -9.92
C ASN A 279 5.90 -16.83 -8.81
N LEU A 280 6.25 -17.19 -7.57
CA LEU A 280 5.36 -17.18 -6.42
C LEU A 280 5.90 -16.25 -5.35
N CYS A 281 5.05 -15.38 -4.82
CA CYS A 281 5.33 -14.41 -3.78
C CYS A 281 4.64 -14.82 -2.49
N LEU A 282 5.26 -14.50 -1.35
CA LEU A 282 4.60 -14.55 -0.05
C LEU A 282 3.41 -13.58 -0.08
N ASP A 283 2.26 -14.04 0.43
CA ASP A 283 0.98 -13.38 0.25
C ASP A 283 0.15 -13.48 1.54
N VAL A 284 -0.37 -12.33 2.00
CA VAL A 284 -1.35 -12.28 3.08
C VAL A 284 -2.69 -12.75 2.55
N ARG A 285 -3.14 -13.90 3.05
CA ARG A 285 -4.38 -14.54 2.62
C ARG A 285 -5.60 -13.69 3.00
N ALA A 286 -6.16 -12.97 2.03
CA ALA A 286 -7.21 -11.98 2.25
C ALA A 286 -8.44 -12.58 2.98
N GLU A 287 -8.86 -13.78 2.56
CA GLU A 287 -10.02 -14.49 3.09
C GLU A 287 -9.79 -15.21 4.42
N SER A 288 -8.56 -15.15 4.98
CA SER A 288 -8.29 -15.79 6.27
C SER A 288 -9.05 -15.11 7.40
N THR A 289 -9.63 -15.93 8.28
CA THR A 289 -10.37 -15.49 9.47
C THR A 289 -9.46 -15.49 10.69
N ARG A 290 -9.75 -14.56 11.61
CA ARG A 290 -9.02 -14.44 12.87
C ARG A 290 -9.24 -15.70 13.72
N PHE A 291 -8.16 -16.22 14.30
CA PHE A 291 -8.19 -17.29 15.29
C PHE A 291 -7.28 -16.94 16.46
N ASN A 292 -7.85 -16.66 17.64
CA ASN A 292 -7.12 -16.19 18.82
C ASN A 292 -6.28 -14.92 18.52
N LYS A 293 -4.95 -15.01 18.71
CA LYS A 293 -3.97 -13.94 18.43
C LYS A 293 -3.50 -13.94 16.97
N ILE A 294 -3.88 -14.94 16.18
CA ILE A 294 -3.60 -15.03 14.75
C ILE A 294 -4.63 -14.19 14.02
N LEU A 295 -4.14 -13.21 13.27
CA LEU A 295 -4.98 -12.22 12.61
C LEU A 295 -5.21 -12.59 11.15
N LYS A 296 -4.14 -13.01 10.47
CA LYS A 296 -4.18 -13.53 9.10
C LYS A 296 -3.21 -14.70 8.96
N THR A 297 -3.49 -15.59 8.02
CA THR A 297 -2.56 -16.65 7.61
C THR A 297 -1.79 -16.21 6.37
N LEU A 298 -0.58 -16.73 6.19
CA LEU A 298 0.19 -16.51 4.97
C LEU A 298 0.07 -17.69 4.01
N GLN A 299 0.12 -17.37 2.73
CA GLN A 299 0.18 -18.32 1.63
C GLN A 299 1.26 -17.88 0.64
N VAL A 300 1.48 -18.67 -0.39
CA VAL A 300 2.16 -18.21 -1.60
C VAL A 300 1.17 -18.11 -2.75
N TRP A 301 1.36 -17.10 -3.59
CA TRP A 301 0.53 -16.85 -4.75
C TRP A 301 1.38 -16.31 -5.89
N GLU A 302 0.92 -16.43 -7.13
CA GLU A 302 1.61 -15.84 -8.27
C GLU A 302 1.92 -14.37 -8.02
N CYS A 303 3.15 -13.96 -8.32
CA CYS A 303 3.58 -12.58 -8.10
C CYS A 303 2.84 -11.63 -9.06
N PHE A 304 2.20 -10.60 -8.50
CA PHE A 304 1.53 -9.55 -9.26
C PHE A 304 2.09 -8.17 -8.87
N GLU A 305 2.29 -7.31 -9.86
CA GLU A 305 2.61 -5.91 -9.59
C GLU A 305 1.38 -5.16 -9.08
N GLY A 306 1.57 -4.33 -8.07
CA GLY A 306 0.49 -3.61 -7.37
C GLY A 306 -0.38 -4.46 -6.42
N ASN A 307 -0.11 -5.76 -6.26
CA ASN A 307 -0.81 -6.55 -5.25
C ASN A 307 -0.24 -6.29 -3.85
N THR A 308 -0.91 -5.42 -3.11
CA THR A 308 -0.51 -5.00 -1.76
C THR A 308 -0.53 -6.11 -0.71
N ASN A 309 -1.22 -7.23 -0.94
CA ASN A 309 -1.14 -8.41 -0.05
C ASN A 309 0.21 -9.14 -0.16
N GLN A 310 0.99 -8.86 -1.20
CA GLN A 310 2.32 -9.44 -1.43
C GLN A 310 3.44 -8.49 -1.01
N GLU A 311 3.08 -7.34 -0.46
CA GLU A 311 4.00 -6.29 -0.09
C GLU A 311 4.21 -6.27 1.41
N PHE A 312 5.49 -6.20 1.76
CA PHE A 312 5.98 -6.14 3.12
C PHE A 312 7.03 -5.04 3.24
N PHE A 313 7.34 -4.64 4.46
CA PHE A 313 8.44 -3.73 4.75
C PHE A 313 9.05 -4.07 6.11
N THR A 314 10.27 -3.59 6.34
CA THR A 314 10.96 -3.62 7.63
C THR A 314 10.95 -2.21 8.23
N LEU A 315 11.01 -2.11 9.55
CA LEU A 315 11.17 -0.83 10.24
C LEU A 315 12.66 -0.62 10.60
N GLY A 316 13.11 0.63 10.69
CA GLY A 316 14.53 1.00 10.73
C GLY A 316 14.85 2.03 11.78
#